data_AF-A0A2P8IC38-F1
#
_entry.id   AF-A0A2P8IC38-F1
#
_cell.length_a   1.000
_cell.length_b   1.000
_cell.length_c   1.000
_cell.angle_alpha   90.00
_cell.angle_beta   90.00
_cell.angle_gamma   90.00
#
_symmetry.space_group_name_H-M   'P 1'
#
loop_
_entity.id
_entity.type
_entity.pdbx_description
1 polymer ?
#
loop_
_entity_poly.entity_id
_entity_poly.type
_entity_poly.pdbx_seq_one_letter_code
_entity_poly.pdbx_strand_id
1 'polypeptide(L)'
;MPRVVVRGAGLASVVLGPGESLLFGRAPHDVVGPARPGRVVVALPDCAPHVSRLVGELAVGADVVSLKWLGAGEAQLSSLFDAPGGARRVILTRSASALLDAGENQVVLLLGRRGAGDGFADLLITIDVEHSPVTPDVPFGSAGGDTRTGPGLARGGRDWFVALALCEPWLVGADDYPRPPSNREIFERVREWHGYAWNLHRPQRVDDAIRAISAIAFGAADDPFLAPHEGRLQNVRFAVARRAAEVRLVTAADLAEVTRTAKARNPPAT
;
A
#
# COMPACT_ATOMS: atom_id res chain seq x y z
N MET A 1 18.39 0.02 26.70
CA MET A 1 18.74 -0.63 25.42
C MET A 1 17.47 -1.26 24.86
N PRO A 2 17.10 -0.92 23.62
CA PRO A 2 15.89 -1.40 22.98
C PRO A 2 15.98 -2.88 22.63
N ARG A 3 14.85 -3.57 22.71
CA ARG A 3 14.67 -4.95 22.28
C ARG A 3 13.39 -5.02 21.47
N VAL A 4 13.47 -5.50 20.24
CA VAL A 4 12.35 -5.42 19.30
C VAL A 4 11.76 -6.81 19.08
N VAL A 5 10.45 -6.92 19.26
CA VAL A 5 9.68 -8.13 19.05
C VAL A 5 8.82 -7.94 17.79
N VAL A 6 9.20 -8.61 16.70
CA VAL A 6 8.47 -8.54 15.43
C VAL A 6 7.53 -9.73 15.32
N ARG A 7 6.26 -9.45 15.08
CA ARG A 7 5.16 -10.41 14.92
C ARG A 7 4.42 -10.09 13.62
N GLY A 8 3.62 -11.04 13.14
CA GLY A 8 2.78 -10.84 11.96
C GLY A 8 1.87 -12.03 11.73
N ALA A 9 0.85 -11.87 10.90
CA ALA A 9 -0.05 -12.97 10.57
C ALA A 9 0.74 -14.11 9.90
N GLY A 10 0.84 -15.26 10.57
CA GLY A 10 1.63 -16.43 10.12
C GLY A 10 3.15 -16.34 10.35
N LEU A 11 3.66 -15.24 10.92
CA LEU A 11 5.08 -15.02 11.16
C LEU A 11 5.45 -15.38 12.60
N ALA A 12 6.43 -16.27 12.78
CA ALA A 12 6.99 -16.58 14.08
C ALA A 12 7.61 -15.33 14.73
N SER A 13 7.46 -15.18 16.04
CA SER A 13 7.89 -13.98 16.77
C SER A 13 9.41 -13.86 16.76
N VAL A 14 9.95 -12.87 16.03
CA VAL A 14 11.40 -12.59 16.01
C VAL A 14 11.74 -11.64 17.14
N VAL A 15 12.85 -11.90 17.83
CA VAL A 15 13.41 -11.02 18.85
C VAL A 15 14.75 -10.47 18.36
N LEU A 16 14.96 -9.16 18.46
CA LEU A 16 16.20 -8.47 18.13
C LEU A 16 16.73 -7.69 19.33
N GLY A 17 18.03 -7.79 19.59
CA GLY A 17 18.78 -6.96 20.53
C GLY A 17 19.58 -5.83 19.85
N PRO A 18 20.26 -4.97 20.63
CA PRO A 18 21.09 -3.89 20.11
C PRO A 18 22.22 -4.39 19.21
N GLY A 19 22.41 -3.72 18.07
CA GLY A 19 23.37 -4.12 17.05
C GLY A 19 22.83 -5.20 16.10
N GLU A 20 21.65 -5.75 16.34
CA GLU A 20 21.01 -6.72 15.46
C GLU A 20 20.12 -6.07 14.39
N SER A 21 19.90 -6.81 13.30
CA SER A 21 19.10 -6.38 12.16
C SER A 21 18.23 -7.53 11.65
N LEU A 22 16.98 -7.24 11.30
CA LEU A 22 16.06 -8.15 10.61
C LEU A 22 15.86 -7.67 9.18
N LEU A 23 16.17 -8.54 8.21
CA LEU A 23 15.79 -8.34 6.81
C LEU A 23 14.60 -9.24 6.48
N PHE A 24 13.53 -8.64 5.98
CA PHE A 24 12.28 -9.34 5.71
C PHE A 24 11.76 -9.05 4.31
N GLY A 25 10.97 -9.96 3.75
CA GLY A 25 10.35 -9.86 2.43
C GLY A 25 9.85 -11.20 1.92
N ARG A 26 9.45 -11.29 0.65
CA ARG A 26 8.89 -12.54 0.08
C ARG A 26 9.91 -13.69 -0.01
N ALA A 27 11.17 -13.38 -0.28
CA ALA A 27 12.27 -14.35 -0.40
C ALA A 27 13.63 -13.66 -0.18
N PRO A 28 13.90 -13.10 1.01
CA PRO A 28 15.07 -12.24 1.22
C PRO A 28 16.39 -13.03 1.19
N HIS A 29 16.35 -14.32 1.51
CA HIS A 29 17.51 -15.23 1.44
C HIS A 29 18.14 -15.30 0.02
N ASP A 30 17.35 -15.08 -1.04
CA ASP A 30 17.81 -15.11 -2.44
C ASP A 30 18.50 -13.81 -2.88
N VAL A 31 18.49 -12.78 -2.02
CA VAL A 31 18.97 -11.41 -2.32
C VAL A 31 20.05 -10.97 -1.34
N VAL A 32 19.95 -11.41 -0.08
CA VAL A 32 20.95 -11.12 0.95
C VAL A 32 22.20 -11.96 0.70
N GLY A 33 23.36 -11.31 0.71
CA GLY A 33 24.66 -11.99 0.60
C GLY A 33 24.98 -12.89 1.81
N PRO A 34 26.23 -13.39 1.92
CA PRO A 34 26.59 -14.37 2.95
C PRO A 34 26.21 -13.92 4.37
N ALA A 35 25.80 -14.90 5.19
CA ALA A 35 25.33 -14.68 6.55
C ALA A 35 26.32 -13.84 7.37
N ARG A 36 25.78 -12.91 8.18
CA ARG A 36 26.56 -12.04 9.06
C ARG A 36 26.08 -12.21 10.51
N PRO A 37 26.98 -12.15 11.51
CA PRO A 37 26.57 -12.10 12.92
C PRO A 37 25.60 -10.94 13.16
N GLY A 38 24.60 -11.14 14.05
CA GLY A 38 23.57 -10.14 14.35
C GLY A 38 22.58 -9.85 13.21
N ARG A 39 22.57 -10.66 12.13
CA ARG A 39 21.64 -10.48 11.01
C ARG A 39 20.65 -11.63 10.92
N VAL A 40 19.41 -11.36 11.30
CA VAL A 40 18.26 -12.25 11.11
C VAL A 40 17.66 -11.98 9.73
N VAL A 41 17.22 -13.03 9.04
CA VAL A 41 16.58 -12.95 7.72
C VAL A 41 15.33 -13.81 7.75
N VAL A 42 14.16 -13.25 7.38
CA VAL A 42 12.86 -13.94 7.47
C VAL A 42 12.04 -13.76 6.20
N ALA A 43 11.69 -14.87 5.57
CA ALA A 43 10.66 -14.90 4.55
C ALA A 43 9.27 -14.66 5.17
N LEU A 44 8.52 -13.70 4.62
CA LEU A 44 7.15 -13.43 5.00
C LEU A 44 6.22 -14.53 4.46
N PRO A 45 5.31 -15.08 5.29
CA PRO A 45 4.35 -16.11 4.89
C PRO A 45 3.32 -15.57 3.89
N ASP A 46 2.79 -16.46 3.05
CA ASP A 46 1.67 -16.20 2.12
C ASP A 46 1.81 -14.95 1.23
N CYS A 47 3.05 -14.47 1.03
CA CYS A 47 3.29 -13.24 0.30
C CYS A 47 2.82 -13.31 -1.15
N ALA A 48 2.11 -12.27 -1.58
CA ALA A 48 1.70 -12.13 -2.97
C ALA A 48 2.93 -12.07 -3.90
N PRO A 49 2.86 -12.60 -5.15
CA PRO A 49 4.02 -12.71 -6.04
C PRO A 49 4.66 -11.37 -6.43
N HIS A 50 3.95 -10.26 -6.23
CA HIS A 50 4.42 -8.90 -6.49
C HIS A 50 5.09 -8.23 -5.28
N VAL A 51 5.04 -8.85 -4.09
CA VAL A 51 5.87 -8.44 -2.97
C VAL A 51 7.33 -8.69 -3.33
N SER A 52 8.17 -7.69 -3.04
CA SER A 52 9.60 -7.74 -3.34
C SER A 52 10.29 -8.86 -2.55
N ARG A 53 11.29 -9.51 -3.15
CA ARG A 53 12.07 -10.58 -2.48
C ARG A 53 12.63 -10.08 -1.14
N LEU A 54 13.23 -8.88 -1.14
CA LEU A 54 13.56 -8.10 0.04
C LEU A 54 12.63 -6.86 0.10
N VAL A 55 12.01 -6.63 1.25
CA VAL A 55 11.03 -5.56 1.49
C VAL A 55 11.60 -4.48 2.38
N GLY A 56 12.26 -4.85 3.48
CA GLY A 56 12.82 -3.89 4.43
C GLY A 56 13.93 -4.47 5.30
N GLU A 57 14.67 -3.57 5.93
CA GLU A 57 15.68 -3.83 6.95
C GLU A 57 15.29 -3.06 8.21
N LEU A 58 15.03 -3.78 9.29
CA LEU A 58 14.77 -3.24 10.62
C LEU A 58 16.05 -3.37 11.45
N ALA A 59 16.69 -2.25 11.80
CA ALA A 59 17.95 -2.22 12.53
C ALA A 59 17.76 -1.63 13.93
N VAL A 60 18.27 -2.34 14.93
CA VAL A 60 18.20 -1.96 16.35
C VAL A 60 19.52 -1.30 16.75
N GLY A 61 19.52 0.01 16.92
CA GLY A 61 20.66 0.77 17.42
C GLY A 61 20.82 0.66 18.94
N ALA A 62 21.77 1.42 19.50
CA ALA A 62 21.96 1.50 20.95
C ALA A 62 20.75 2.13 21.66
N ASP A 63 20.15 3.16 21.03
CA ASP A 63 19.10 4.01 21.61
C ASP A 63 17.84 4.15 20.73
N VAL A 64 17.93 3.80 19.44
CA VAL A 64 16.84 3.98 18.46
C VAL A 64 16.64 2.75 17.60
N VAL A 65 15.39 2.52 17.19
CA VAL A 65 15.02 1.48 16.22
C VAL A 65 14.69 2.15 14.90
N SER A 66 15.24 1.62 13.80
CA SER A 66 15.04 2.20 12.46
C SER A 66 14.54 1.16 11.47
N LEU A 67 13.50 1.50 10.72
CA LEU A 67 12.97 0.72 9.62
C LEU A 67 13.35 1.39 8.30
N LYS A 68 14.17 0.71 7.50
CA LYS A 68 14.53 1.12 6.15
C LYS A 68 13.75 0.32 5.11
N TRP A 69 13.04 1.00 4.24
CA TRP A 69 12.25 0.40 3.18
C TRP A 69 13.07 0.18 1.91
N LEU A 70 13.13 -1.05 1.44
CA LEU A 70 13.96 -1.51 0.31
C LEU A 70 13.13 -2.02 -0.88
N GLY A 71 11.85 -2.33 -0.64
CA GLY A 71 10.93 -2.87 -1.62
C GLY A 71 10.67 -1.97 -2.83
N ALA A 72 10.08 -2.56 -3.88
CA ALA A 72 9.49 -1.83 -5.00
C ALA A 72 8.04 -1.39 -4.72
N GLY A 73 7.28 -2.22 -4.00
CA GLY A 73 5.94 -1.86 -3.49
C GLY A 73 6.04 -0.94 -2.29
N GLU A 74 4.90 -0.38 -1.88
CA GLU A 74 4.78 0.56 -0.77
C GLU A 74 4.10 -0.08 0.44
N ALA A 75 4.24 0.53 1.60
CA ALA A 75 3.54 0.12 2.82
C ALA A 75 3.10 1.33 3.64
N GLN A 76 2.09 1.13 4.48
CA GLN A 76 1.70 2.11 5.49
C GLN A 76 2.38 1.74 6.82
N LEU A 77 3.07 2.69 7.45
CA LEU A 77 3.55 2.60 8.83
C LEU A 77 2.63 3.45 9.71
N SER A 78 2.19 2.91 10.84
CA SER A 78 1.51 3.67 11.89
C SER A 78 2.04 3.31 13.27
N SER A 79 2.35 4.33 14.06
CA SER A 79 2.66 4.22 15.49
C SER A 79 1.41 4.51 16.32
N LEU A 80 1.26 3.81 17.45
CA LEU A 80 0.14 3.98 18.38
C LEU A 80 0.34 5.12 19.40
N PHE A 81 1.52 5.76 19.45
CA PHE A 81 1.83 6.79 20.45
C PHE A 81 1.91 8.23 19.91
N ASP A 82 1.42 9.14 20.75
CA ASP A 82 1.71 10.58 20.83
C ASP A 82 1.50 11.48 19.59
N ALA A 83 0.32 11.39 18.98
CA ALA A 83 -0.24 12.47 18.17
C ALA A 83 -1.63 12.90 18.69
N PRO A 84 -1.79 14.14 19.22
CA PRO A 84 -3.11 14.72 19.48
C PRO A 84 -3.86 14.89 18.15
N GLY A 85 -4.68 13.92 17.79
CA GLY A 85 -5.31 13.81 16.46
C GLY A 85 -5.40 12.39 15.89
N GLY A 86 -4.72 11.42 16.50
CA GLY A 86 -4.79 10.01 16.10
C GLY A 86 -3.56 9.51 15.36
N ALA A 87 -3.43 8.18 15.26
CA ALA A 87 -2.23 7.47 14.79
C ALA A 87 -1.69 8.03 13.46
N ARG A 88 -0.46 8.55 13.49
CA ARG A 88 0.21 9.13 12.33
C ARG A 88 0.55 8.03 11.31
N ARG A 89 -0.26 7.92 10.26
CA ARG A 89 0.00 7.03 9.12
C ARG A 89 1.00 7.67 8.16
N VAL A 90 2.08 6.97 7.87
CA VAL A 90 3.16 7.39 6.95
C VAL A 90 3.28 6.36 5.83
N ILE A 91 3.34 6.82 4.58
CA ILE A 91 3.59 5.94 3.43
C ILE A 91 5.10 5.72 3.27
N LEU A 92 5.53 4.47 3.42
CA LEU A 92 6.88 4.03 3.15
C LEU A 92 7.04 3.74 1.65
N THR A 93 7.88 4.54 1.00
CA THR A 93 8.29 4.36 -0.40
C THR A 93 9.75 3.87 -0.46
N ARG A 94 10.22 3.42 -1.62
CA ARG A 94 11.59 2.89 -1.77
C ARG A 94 12.64 3.87 -1.24
N SER A 95 13.58 3.35 -0.44
CA SER A 95 14.64 4.11 0.25
C SER A 95 14.17 5.05 1.36
N ALA A 96 12.89 5.06 1.72
CA ALA A 96 12.43 5.72 2.92
C ALA A 96 13.02 5.05 4.17
N SER A 97 13.37 5.85 5.17
CA SER A 97 13.74 5.38 6.50
C SER A 97 12.83 6.05 7.52
N ALA A 98 12.29 5.27 8.44
CA ALA A 98 11.51 5.74 9.59
C ALA A 98 12.20 5.32 10.88
N LEU A 99 12.11 6.16 11.91
CA LEU A 99 12.36 5.74 13.29
C LEU A 99 11.06 5.15 13.83
N LEU A 100 11.17 4.10 14.64
CA LEU A 100 10.03 3.49 15.32
C LEU A 100 9.96 3.96 16.77
N ASP A 101 8.75 4.24 17.24
CA ASP A 101 8.50 4.66 18.61
C ASP A 101 8.50 3.45 19.56
N ALA A 102 8.55 3.71 20.87
CA ALA A 102 8.41 2.65 21.88
C ALA A 102 6.98 2.06 21.87
N GLY A 103 6.87 0.74 22.09
CA GLY A 103 5.61 0.01 22.00
C GLY A 103 5.22 -0.38 20.57
N GLU A 104 3.91 -0.49 20.32
CA GLU A 104 3.38 -1.10 19.10
C GLU A 104 3.41 -0.15 17.88
N ASN A 105 4.15 -0.59 16.85
CA ASN A 105 4.20 -0.03 15.52
C ASN A 105 3.60 -1.05 14.53
N GLN A 106 2.77 -0.61 13.58
CA GLN A 106 2.13 -1.47 12.58
C GLN A 106 2.60 -1.10 11.18
N VAL A 107 3.05 -2.11 10.40
CA VAL A 107 3.42 -1.99 8.99
C VAL A 107 2.46 -2.82 8.16
N VAL A 108 1.71 -2.16 7.28
CA VAL A 108 0.75 -2.81 6.37
C VAL A 108 1.30 -2.79 4.94
N LEU A 109 1.61 -3.98 4.41
CA LEU A 109 1.83 -4.16 2.97
C LEU A 109 0.47 -4.29 2.28
N LEU A 110 0.11 -3.27 1.51
CA LEU A 110 -1.15 -3.24 0.76
C LEU A 110 -1.15 -4.32 -0.32
N LEU A 111 -2.21 -5.13 -0.36
CA LEU A 111 -2.35 -6.34 -1.21
C LEU A 111 -1.18 -7.34 -1.06
N GLY A 112 -0.41 -7.27 0.04
CA GLY A 112 0.83 -8.02 0.23
C GLY A 112 0.66 -9.52 0.52
N ARG A 113 -0.54 -9.99 0.83
CA ARG A 113 -0.87 -11.40 1.09
C ARG A 113 -1.70 -11.98 -0.06
N ARG A 114 -1.47 -13.24 -0.41
CA ARG A 114 -2.37 -14.00 -1.30
C ARG A 114 -3.61 -14.43 -0.52
N GLY A 115 -4.79 -14.10 -1.02
CA GLY A 115 -6.07 -14.54 -0.47
C GLY A 115 -6.45 -15.95 -0.96
N ALA A 116 -7.65 -16.41 -0.59
CA ALA A 116 -8.22 -17.62 -1.18
C ALA A 116 -8.48 -17.40 -2.70
N GLY A 117 -8.03 -18.33 -3.53
CA GLY A 117 -8.11 -18.22 -4.99
C GLY A 117 -7.07 -17.29 -5.62
N ASP A 118 -7.51 -16.44 -6.55
CA ASP A 118 -6.68 -15.43 -7.24
C ASP A 118 -6.78 -14.03 -6.62
N GLY A 119 -7.40 -13.91 -5.43
CA GLY A 119 -7.48 -12.66 -4.68
C GLY A 119 -6.17 -12.28 -3.98
N PHE A 120 -6.03 -10.99 -3.67
CA PHE A 120 -4.99 -10.45 -2.80
C PHE A 120 -5.64 -9.71 -1.63
N ALA A 121 -4.96 -9.67 -0.50
CA ALA A 121 -5.39 -9.01 0.74
C ALA A 121 -4.18 -8.33 1.41
N ASP A 122 -4.43 -7.42 2.35
CA ASP A 122 -3.35 -6.74 3.06
C ASP A 122 -2.57 -7.69 3.99
N LEU A 123 -1.27 -7.45 4.13
CA LEU A 123 -0.38 -8.18 5.04
C LEU A 123 0.09 -7.24 6.15
N LEU A 124 -0.39 -7.49 7.37
CA LEU A 124 -0.03 -6.74 8.57
C LEU A 124 1.18 -7.39 9.28
N ILE A 125 2.18 -6.57 9.56
CA ILE A 125 3.34 -6.85 10.42
C ILE A 125 3.26 -5.92 11.63
N THR A 126 3.33 -6.48 12.83
CA THR A 126 3.34 -5.73 14.10
C THR A 126 4.75 -5.76 14.68
N ILE A 127 5.32 -4.59 14.94
CA ILE A 127 6.66 -4.40 15.50
C ILE A 127 6.50 -3.77 16.87
N ASP A 128 6.76 -4.53 17.92
CA ASP A 128 6.70 -4.07 19.30
C ASP A 128 8.11 -3.72 19.80
N VAL A 129 8.31 -2.49 20.27
CA VAL A 129 9.61 -1.97 20.72
C VAL A 129 9.62 -1.91 22.26
N GLU A 130 10.05 -3.00 22.87
CA GLU A 130 10.20 -3.15 24.32
C GLU A 130 11.60 -2.74 24.80
N HIS A 131 11.79 -2.70 26.12
CA HIS A 131 13.09 -2.59 26.77
C HIS A 131 13.20 -3.67 27.86
N SER A 132 14.19 -4.58 27.74
CA SER A 132 14.53 -5.70 28.68
C SER A 132 13.87 -7.09 28.37
N PRO A 133 14.06 -8.20 29.14
CA PRO A 133 14.47 -9.52 28.56
C PRO A 133 13.43 -10.65 28.72
N VAL A 134 13.53 -11.87 28.17
CA VAL A 134 14.29 -12.56 27.09
C VAL A 134 13.55 -13.90 26.80
N THR A 135 13.55 -14.42 25.55
CA THR A 135 13.60 -15.86 25.15
C THR A 135 13.49 -15.97 23.59
N PRO A 136 14.30 -16.78 22.89
CA PRO A 136 14.20 -17.04 21.44
C PRO A 136 13.63 -18.44 21.10
N ASP A 137 13.15 -18.66 19.86
CA ASP A 137 12.76 -20.00 19.37
C ASP A 137 13.01 -20.22 17.84
N VAL A 138 12.89 -21.48 17.37
CA VAL A 138 13.55 -22.12 16.17
C VAL A 138 13.06 -21.74 14.73
N PRO A 139 13.69 -22.23 13.61
CA PRO A 139 13.76 -21.50 12.32
C PRO A 139 12.80 -21.98 11.20
N PHE A 140 12.78 -21.22 10.10
CA PHE A 140 11.80 -21.30 9.00
C PHE A 140 12.35 -21.94 7.70
N GLY A 141 11.46 -22.56 6.90
CA GLY A 141 11.78 -23.17 5.60
C GLY A 141 11.59 -22.23 4.39
N SER A 142 12.22 -22.56 3.25
CA SER A 142 12.27 -21.71 2.04
C SER A 142 11.68 -22.39 0.80
N ALA A 143 10.90 -21.63 0.02
CA ALA A 143 10.64 -21.89 -1.40
C ALA A 143 10.28 -20.56 -2.12
N GLY A 144 11.14 -20.08 -3.02
CA GLY A 144 11.00 -18.78 -3.68
C GLY A 144 11.02 -18.85 -5.21
N GLY A 145 10.04 -18.21 -5.86
CA GLY A 145 10.02 -17.98 -7.31
C GLY A 145 10.17 -16.51 -7.70
N ASP A 146 10.10 -16.18 -8.99
CA ASP A 146 10.30 -14.82 -9.49
C ASP A 146 9.23 -13.79 -9.07
N THR A 147 9.66 -12.53 -8.98
CA THR A 147 8.78 -11.40 -8.61
C THR A 147 7.99 -10.97 -9.84
N ARG A 148 6.67 -10.90 -9.71
CA ARG A 148 5.75 -10.53 -10.81
C ARG A 148 5.19 -9.11 -10.61
N THR A 149 4.64 -8.52 -11.66
CA THR A 149 3.90 -7.24 -11.55
C THR A 149 2.62 -7.45 -10.73
N GLY A 150 2.25 -6.47 -9.90
CA GLY A 150 1.00 -6.49 -9.15
C GLY A 150 -0.23 -6.22 -10.03
N PRO A 151 -1.46 -6.47 -9.52
CA PRO A 151 -2.67 -6.08 -10.21
C PRO A 151 -2.75 -4.55 -10.35
N GLY A 152 -3.19 -4.06 -11.51
CA GLY A 152 -3.22 -2.63 -11.79
C GLY A 152 -4.08 -2.30 -13.00
N LEU A 153 -4.42 -1.03 -13.15
CA LEU A 153 -5.26 -0.54 -14.26
C LEU A 153 -4.43 -0.38 -15.55
N ALA A 154 -5.02 -0.71 -16.69
CA ALA A 154 -4.38 -0.49 -17.99
C ALA A 154 -4.21 1.01 -18.26
N ARG A 155 -2.96 1.51 -18.24
CA ARG A 155 -2.61 2.94 -18.41
C ARG A 155 -3.21 3.48 -19.72
N GLY A 156 -3.85 4.65 -19.66
CA GLY A 156 -4.57 5.25 -20.80
C GLY A 156 -5.94 4.63 -21.12
N GLY A 157 -6.35 3.55 -20.45
CA GLY A 157 -7.68 2.96 -20.59
C GLY A 157 -8.78 3.73 -19.84
N ARG A 158 -10.05 3.42 -20.15
CA ARG A 158 -11.25 4.02 -19.52
C ARG A 158 -11.15 4.02 -17.99
N ASP A 159 -10.86 2.85 -17.41
CA ASP A 159 -10.92 2.66 -15.95
C ASP A 159 -9.77 3.39 -15.23
N TRP A 160 -8.62 3.54 -15.90
CA TRP A 160 -7.49 4.35 -15.40
C TRP A 160 -7.82 5.85 -15.40
N PHE A 161 -8.46 6.36 -16.45
CA PHE A 161 -8.94 7.75 -16.48
C PHE A 161 -10.07 8.02 -15.48
N VAL A 162 -10.98 7.06 -15.28
CA VAL A 162 -12.02 7.18 -14.23
C VAL A 162 -11.38 7.13 -12.84
N ALA A 163 -10.39 6.27 -12.60
CA ALA A 163 -9.65 6.25 -11.33
C ALA A 163 -8.91 7.57 -11.07
N LEU A 164 -8.27 8.18 -12.08
CA LEU A 164 -7.66 9.51 -11.97
C LEU A 164 -8.67 10.57 -11.54
N ALA A 165 -9.85 10.60 -12.18
CA ALA A 165 -10.88 11.60 -11.88
C ALA A 165 -11.54 11.35 -10.51
N LEU A 166 -11.64 10.08 -10.11
CA LEU A 166 -12.18 9.66 -8.82
C LEU A 166 -11.22 10.00 -7.67
N CYS A 167 -9.91 9.81 -7.87
CA CYS A 167 -8.87 10.04 -6.85
C CYS A 167 -8.32 11.48 -6.84
N GLU A 168 -8.67 12.32 -7.84
CA GLU A 168 -8.14 13.68 -8.01
C GLU A 168 -8.02 14.49 -6.69
N PRO A 169 -9.04 14.56 -5.81
CA PRO A 169 -8.95 15.33 -4.56
C PRO A 169 -7.78 14.89 -3.66
N TRP A 170 -7.61 13.59 -3.44
CA TRP A 170 -6.51 13.05 -2.62
C TRP A 170 -5.15 13.18 -3.31
N LEU A 171 -5.11 13.05 -4.64
CA LEU A 171 -3.87 13.22 -5.40
C LEU A 171 -3.34 14.66 -5.40
N VAL A 172 -4.19 15.65 -5.14
CA VAL A 172 -3.80 17.07 -4.95
C VAL A 172 -3.69 17.49 -3.48
N GLY A 173 -3.85 16.56 -2.53
CA GLY A 173 -3.76 16.84 -1.09
C GLY A 173 -4.98 17.54 -0.47
N ALA A 174 -6.14 17.47 -1.12
CA ALA A 174 -7.41 17.96 -0.57
C ALA A 174 -8.09 16.88 0.30
N ASP A 175 -7.47 16.53 1.43
CA ASP A 175 -7.96 15.46 2.31
C ASP A 175 -9.31 15.80 2.98
N ASP A 176 -9.64 17.09 3.12
CA ASP A 176 -10.92 17.60 3.65
C ASP A 176 -12.08 17.55 2.62
N TYR A 177 -11.89 16.94 1.45
CA TYR A 177 -12.89 17.01 0.37
C TYR A 177 -14.20 16.27 0.73
N PRO A 178 -15.34 16.98 0.85
CA PRO A 178 -16.48 16.52 1.66
C PRO A 178 -17.38 15.46 0.99
N ARG A 179 -17.13 15.12 -0.28
CA ARG A 179 -17.89 14.14 -1.05
C ARG A 179 -17.03 13.56 -2.17
N PRO A 180 -17.24 12.31 -2.62
CA PRO A 180 -16.57 11.83 -3.83
C PRO A 180 -17.08 12.58 -5.09
N PRO A 181 -16.27 12.66 -6.16
CA PRO A 181 -16.69 13.21 -7.45
C PRO A 181 -17.95 12.53 -8.03
N SER A 182 -18.85 13.33 -8.59
CA SER A 182 -20.06 12.88 -9.26
C SER A 182 -19.78 12.32 -10.66
N ASN A 183 -20.75 11.59 -11.22
CA ASN A 183 -20.62 11.04 -12.59
C ASN A 183 -20.41 12.13 -13.64
N ARG A 184 -20.97 13.33 -13.43
CA ARG A 184 -20.79 14.47 -14.32
C ARG A 184 -19.38 15.05 -14.23
N GLU A 185 -18.87 15.28 -13.01
CA GLU A 185 -17.51 15.78 -12.78
C GLU A 185 -16.47 14.80 -13.35
N ILE A 186 -16.66 13.49 -13.15
CA ILE A 186 -15.81 12.44 -13.74
C ILE A 186 -15.85 12.49 -15.28
N PHE A 187 -17.04 12.58 -15.89
CA PHE A 187 -17.17 12.69 -17.34
C PHE A 187 -16.48 13.95 -17.89
N GLU A 188 -16.67 15.11 -17.23
CA GLU A 188 -16.08 16.38 -17.65
C GLU A 188 -14.55 16.34 -17.56
N ARG A 189 -13.98 15.81 -16.46
CA ARG A 189 -12.53 15.61 -16.30
C ARG A 189 -11.93 14.64 -17.31
N VAL A 190 -12.55 13.48 -17.54
CA VAL A 190 -12.06 12.53 -18.55
C VAL A 190 -12.15 13.12 -19.97
N ARG A 191 -13.19 13.91 -20.26
CA ARG A 191 -13.30 14.62 -21.55
C ARG A 191 -12.19 15.68 -21.71
N GLU A 192 -11.86 16.42 -20.65
CA GLU A 192 -10.78 17.40 -20.63
C GLU A 192 -9.40 16.73 -20.82
N TRP A 193 -9.11 15.67 -20.06
CA TRP A 193 -7.81 15.00 -20.05
C TRP A 193 -7.56 14.07 -21.23
N HIS A 194 -8.58 13.43 -21.79
CA HIS A 194 -8.42 12.49 -22.90
C HIS A 194 -8.94 13.04 -24.24
N GLY A 195 -9.93 13.92 -24.26
CA GLY A 195 -10.62 14.41 -25.47
C GLY A 195 -11.77 13.49 -25.92
N TYR A 196 -11.69 12.20 -25.59
CA TYR A 196 -12.77 11.22 -25.78
C TYR A 196 -13.09 10.53 -24.45
N ALA A 197 -14.37 10.35 -24.14
CA ALA A 197 -14.80 9.92 -22.80
C ALA A 197 -15.69 8.65 -22.80
N TRP A 198 -15.49 7.69 -23.70
CA TRP A 198 -16.08 6.33 -23.66
C TRP A 198 -17.58 6.21 -23.27
N ASN A 199 -18.41 7.17 -23.66
CA ASN A 199 -19.81 7.28 -23.25
C ASN A 199 -20.06 7.41 -21.72
N LEU A 200 -19.09 7.91 -20.95
CA LEU A 200 -19.19 8.22 -19.52
C LEU A 200 -20.24 9.30 -19.19
N HIS A 201 -20.80 9.98 -20.20
CA HIS A 201 -22.03 10.77 -20.04
C HIS A 201 -23.23 9.92 -19.56
N ARG A 202 -23.17 8.59 -19.71
CA ARG A 202 -24.12 7.64 -19.13
C ARG A 202 -23.63 7.22 -17.74
N PRO A 203 -24.38 7.51 -16.65
CA PRO A 203 -24.02 7.14 -15.28
C PRO A 203 -23.51 5.71 -15.12
N GLN A 204 -24.20 4.76 -15.75
CA GLN A 204 -23.89 3.33 -15.68
C GLN A 204 -22.47 3.02 -16.14
N ARG A 205 -21.92 3.75 -17.12
CA ARG A 205 -20.53 3.54 -17.60
C ARG A 205 -19.48 4.02 -16.61
N VAL A 206 -19.81 5.00 -15.77
CA VAL A 206 -18.95 5.42 -14.66
C VAL A 206 -19.04 4.38 -13.53
N ASP A 207 -20.25 3.91 -13.20
CA ASP A 207 -20.46 2.93 -12.14
C ASP A 207 -19.86 1.55 -12.49
N ASP A 208 -19.91 1.11 -13.77
CA ASP A 208 -19.19 -0.05 -14.31
C ASP A 208 -17.68 0.04 -14.01
N ALA A 209 -17.07 1.20 -14.29
CA ALA A 209 -15.65 1.45 -14.08
C ALA A 209 -15.29 1.51 -12.59
N ILE A 210 -16.14 2.10 -11.75
CA ILE A 210 -15.95 2.13 -10.29
C ILE A 210 -15.96 0.72 -9.70
N ARG A 211 -16.81 -0.19 -10.19
CA ARG A 211 -16.78 -1.61 -9.77
C ARG A 211 -15.48 -2.30 -10.16
N ALA A 212 -15.00 -2.08 -11.39
CA ALA A 212 -13.72 -2.64 -11.85
C ALA A 212 -12.53 -2.12 -11.02
N ILE A 213 -12.53 -0.82 -10.67
CA ILE A 213 -11.52 -0.21 -9.79
C ILE A 213 -11.60 -0.83 -8.38
N SER A 214 -12.81 -1.01 -7.84
CA SER A 214 -13.05 -1.61 -6.51
C SER A 214 -12.47 -3.02 -6.38
N ALA A 215 -12.79 -3.91 -7.33
CA ALA A 215 -12.30 -5.28 -7.36
C ALA A 215 -10.76 -5.38 -7.38
N ILE A 216 -10.08 -4.38 -7.97
CA ILE A 216 -8.62 -4.29 -8.00
C ILE A 216 -8.05 -3.65 -6.71
N ALA A 217 -8.70 -2.61 -6.18
CA ALA A 217 -8.22 -1.84 -5.03
C ALA A 217 -8.39 -2.57 -3.68
N PHE A 218 -9.41 -3.42 -3.58
CA PHE A 218 -9.70 -4.24 -2.38
C PHE A 218 -9.34 -5.71 -2.56
N GLY A 219 -9.37 -6.24 -3.79
CA GLY A 219 -9.36 -7.68 -4.04
C GLY A 219 -10.75 -8.31 -3.85
N ALA A 220 -10.95 -9.50 -4.40
CA ALA A 220 -12.28 -10.12 -4.50
C ALA A 220 -12.94 -10.49 -3.15
N ALA A 221 -12.16 -10.63 -2.07
CA ALA A 221 -12.69 -10.97 -0.74
C ALA A 221 -13.23 -9.75 0.01
N ASP A 222 -12.60 -8.59 -0.17
CA ASP A 222 -12.86 -7.35 0.59
C ASP A 222 -13.56 -6.28 -0.29
N ASP A 223 -13.96 -6.60 -1.53
CA ASP A 223 -14.63 -5.67 -2.44
C ASP A 223 -15.99 -5.22 -1.86
N PRO A 224 -16.20 -3.93 -1.59
CA PRO A 224 -17.46 -3.41 -1.05
C PRO A 224 -18.70 -3.65 -1.94
N PHE A 225 -18.53 -4.04 -3.21
CA PHE A 225 -19.64 -4.44 -4.09
C PHE A 225 -19.97 -5.95 -4.05
N LEU A 226 -19.12 -6.79 -3.45
CA LEU A 226 -19.27 -8.25 -3.45
C LEU A 226 -19.38 -8.84 -2.04
N ALA A 227 -18.66 -8.29 -1.05
CA ALA A 227 -18.71 -8.77 0.32
C ALA A 227 -20.07 -8.48 0.99
N PRO A 228 -20.56 -9.34 1.89
CA PRO A 228 -21.74 -9.06 2.70
C PRO A 228 -21.44 -8.00 3.75
N HIS A 229 -22.27 -6.96 3.85
CA HIS A 229 -22.12 -5.88 4.82
C HIS A 229 -23.40 -5.71 5.64
N GLU A 230 -23.27 -5.53 6.95
CA GLU A 230 -24.38 -5.12 7.80
C GLU A 230 -24.62 -3.60 7.67
N GLY A 231 -25.80 -3.23 7.16
CA GLY A 231 -26.22 -1.83 6.99
C GLY A 231 -25.92 -1.24 5.60
N ARG A 232 -26.26 0.04 5.42
CA ARG A 232 -25.88 0.78 4.20
C ARG A 232 -24.44 1.25 4.33
N LEU A 233 -23.56 0.78 3.45
CA LEU A 233 -22.28 1.43 3.16
C LEU A 233 -22.53 2.87 2.69
N GLN A 234 -22.47 3.83 3.62
CA GLN A 234 -22.57 5.24 3.27
C GLN A 234 -21.32 5.62 2.45
N ASN A 235 -21.55 5.98 1.19
CA ASN A 235 -20.53 6.41 0.23
C ASN A 235 -19.48 5.34 -0.15
N VAL A 236 -19.90 4.16 -0.64
CA VAL A 236 -19.00 3.16 -1.30
C VAL A 236 -17.98 3.83 -2.24
N ARG A 237 -18.44 4.79 -3.06
CA ARG A 237 -17.57 5.54 -3.99
C ARG A 237 -16.41 6.26 -3.29
N PHE A 238 -16.63 6.81 -2.10
CA PHE A 238 -15.59 7.47 -1.31
C PHE A 238 -14.57 6.45 -0.79
N ALA A 239 -15.04 5.30 -0.29
CA ALA A 239 -14.17 4.19 0.11
C ALA A 239 -13.32 3.68 -1.06
N VAL A 240 -13.91 3.51 -2.25
CA VAL A 240 -13.19 3.11 -3.48
C VAL A 240 -12.19 4.18 -3.92
N ALA A 241 -12.57 5.46 -3.91
CA ALA A 241 -11.68 6.56 -4.27
C ALA A 241 -10.45 6.63 -3.35
N ARG A 242 -10.70 6.65 -2.04
CA ARG A 242 -9.67 6.67 -1.02
C ARG A 242 -8.77 5.43 -1.11
N ARG A 243 -9.35 4.24 -1.20
CA ARG A 243 -8.58 2.98 -1.29
C ARG A 243 -7.75 2.93 -2.57
N ALA A 244 -8.29 3.34 -3.71
CA ALA A 244 -7.56 3.37 -4.99
C ALA A 244 -6.39 4.37 -4.98
N ALA A 245 -6.51 5.47 -4.23
CA ALA A 245 -5.41 6.40 -3.95
C ALA A 245 -4.38 5.81 -2.97
N GLU A 246 -4.83 5.17 -1.89
CA GLU A 246 -3.97 4.50 -0.89
C GLU A 246 -3.15 3.36 -1.50
N VAL A 247 -3.74 2.52 -2.37
CA VAL A 247 -3.04 1.45 -3.12
C VAL A 247 -2.37 1.95 -4.41
N ARG A 248 -2.42 3.27 -4.68
CA ARG A 248 -1.79 3.97 -5.82
C ARG A 248 -2.07 3.32 -7.19
N LEU A 249 -3.32 2.94 -7.47
CA LEU A 249 -3.74 2.54 -8.84
C LEU A 249 -3.55 3.66 -9.86
N VAL A 250 -3.51 4.90 -9.36
CA VAL A 250 -3.18 6.14 -10.06
C VAL A 250 -2.36 7.02 -9.13
N THR A 251 -1.44 7.83 -9.68
CA THR A 251 -0.54 8.67 -8.88
C THR A 251 -0.67 10.16 -9.21
N ALA A 252 -0.17 11.03 -8.32
CA ALA A 252 -0.07 12.46 -8.59
C ALA A 252 0.83 12.78 -9.80
N ALA A 253 1.80 11.91 -10.12
CA ALA A 253 2.62 12.04 -11.32
C ALA A 253 1.81 11.75 -12.60
N ASP A 254 0.94 10.73 -12.58
CA ASP A 254 -0.01 10.46 -13.67
C ASP A 254 -0.98 11.64 -13.87
N LEU A 255 -1.53 12.19 -12.78
CA LEU A 255 -2.43 13.35 -12.82
C LEU A 255 -1.73 14.58 -13.42
N ALA A 256 -0.47 14.83 -13.04
CA ALA A 256 0.33 15.91 -13.61
C ALA A 256 0.65 15.68 -15.11
N GLU A 257 0.88 14.42 -15.52
CA GLU A 257 1.12 14.05 -16.92
C GLU A 257 -0.12 14.27 -17.79
N VAL A 258 -1.29 13.77 -17.39
CA VAL A 258 -2.54 13.96 -18.17
C VAL A 258 -2.94 15.43 -18.23
N THR A 259 -2.76 16.17 -17.13
CA THR A 259 -3.05 17.62 -17.08
C THR A 259 -2.13 18.41 -18.01
N ARG A 260 -0.83 18.07 -18.06
CA ARG A 260 0.13 18.69 -18.98
C ARG A 260 -0.21 18.40 -20.44
N THR A 261 -0.56 17.15 -20.75
CA THR A 261 -0.96 16.70 -22.10
C THR A 261 -2.27 17.34 -22.55
N ALA A 262 -3.22 17.54 -21.64
CA ALA A 262 -4.46 18.26 -21.92
C ALA A 262 -4.19 19.72 -22.32
N LYS A 263 -3.40 20.44 -21.51
CA LYS A 263 -3.00 21.84 -21.77
C LYS A 263 -2.22 21.98 -23.10
N ALA A 264 -1.38 21.01 -23.45
CA ALA A 264 -0.63 21.04 -24.71
C ALA A 264 -1.52 20.91 -25.97
N ARG A 265 -2.70 20.28 -25.87
CA ARG A 265 -3.65 20.16 -27.00
C ARG A 265 -4.58 21.37 -27.13
N ASN A 266 -4.88 22.04 -26.02
CA ASN A 266 -5.68 23.25 -25.97
C ASN A 266 -4.83 24.41 -25.41
N PRO A 267 -3.85 24.94 -26.17
CA PRO A 267 -3.12 26.12 -25.74
C PRO A 267 -4.09 27.31 -25.56
N PRO A 268 -3.88 28.17 -24.54
CA PRO A 268 -4.68 29.38 -24.39
C PRO A 268 -4.53 30.26 -25.64
N ALA A 269 -5.63 30.84 -26.11
CA ALA A 269 -5.58 31.82 -27.19
C ALA A 269 -4.74 33.03 -26.76
N THR A 270 -3.76 33.38 -27.58
CA THR A 270 -2.84 34.50 -27.39
C THR A 270 -3.49 35.84 -27.75
#